data_AF-A0A3M1IUJ1-F1
#
_entry.id   AF-A0A3M1IUJ1-F1
#
_cell.length_a   1.000
_cell.length_b   1.000
_cell.length_c   1.000
_cell.angle_alpha   90.00
_cell.angle_beta   90.00
_cell.angle_gamma   90.00
#
_symmetry.space_group_name_H-M   'P 1'
#
loop_
_entity.id
_entity.type
_entity.pdbx_description
1 polymer ?
#
loop_
_entity_poly.entity_id
_entity_poly.type
_entity_poly.pdbx_seq_one_letter_code
_entity_poly.pdbx_strand_id
1 'polypeptide(L)'
;MGGSLGLALKEKAVCRRVVGLVRREAAAAQALQLGAVDQATLNPAEALREADIVIFSTPIRIIVRQLAEYSALFKPGAIITDMGSTKQVITQAMSGLPAGLQPVGSHPMCGKEVAGMAAAEAGLYTGAPWVLTP
;
A
#
# COMPACT_ATOMS: atom_id res chain seq x y z
N MET A 1 -0.04 8.20 4.97
CA MET A 1 -0.67 7.37 3.92
C MET A 1 -0.82 5.93 4.39
N GLY A 2 0.12 4.99 4.18
CA GLY A 2 -0.11 3.57 4.50
C GLY A 2 -0.63 3.26 5.91
N GLY A 3 -0.08 3.91 6.95
CA GLY A 3 -0.59 3.78 8.32
C GLY A 3 -2.05 4.20 8.50
N SER A 4 -2.44 5.34 7.93
CA SER A 4 -3.82 5.83 7.93
C SER A 4 -4.77 4.82 7.25
N LEU A 5 -4.33 4.23 6.13
CA LEU A 5 -5.13 3.23 5.42
C LEU A 5 -5.31 1.97 6.25
N GLY A 6 -4.23 1.49 6.88
CA GLY A 6 -4.30 0.36 7.81
C GLY A 6 -5.29 0.60 8.94
N LEU A 7 -5.22 1.76 9.60
CA LEU A 7 -6.18 2.16 10.65
C LEU A 7 -7.62 2.20 10.11
N ALA A 8 -7.84 2.81 8.94
CA ALA A 8 -9.17 2.91 8.33
C ALA A 8 -9.78 1.54 8.00
N LEU A 9 -8.97 0.62 7.45
CA LEU A 9 -9.39 -0.74 7.12
C LEU A 9 -9.74 -1.54 8.37
N LYS A 10 -8.93 -1.39 9.42
CA LYS A 10 -9.12 -2.04 10.73
C LYS A 10 -10.38 -1.51 11.43
N GLU A 11 -10.58 -0.20 11.48
CA GLU A 11 -11.75 0.44 12.09
C GLU A 11 -13.05 0.00 11.41
N LYS A 12 -13.06 -0.09 10.08
CA LYS A 12 -14.23 -0.52 9.31
C LYS A 12 -14.44 -2.04 9.28
N ALA A 13 -13.50 -2.83 9.80
CA ALA A 13 -13.52 -4.29 9.79
C ALA A 13 -13.78 -4.91 8.39
N VAL A 14 -13.25 -4.28 7.33
CA VAL A 14 -13.51 -4.66 5.92
C VAL A 14 -12.51 -5.66 5.36
N CYS A 15 -11.48 -6.02 6.12
CA CYS A 15 -10.48 -7.00 5.73
C CYS A 15 -10.16 -7.94 6.89
N ARG A 16 -9.87 -9.21 6.56
CA ARG A 16 -9.49 -10.23 7.55
C ARG A 16 -8.13 -9.93 8.21
N ARG A 17 -7.18 -9.39 7.44
CA ARG A 17 -5.79 -9.19 7.87
C ARG A 17 -5.15 -8.04 7.11
N VAL A 18 -4.40 -7.20 7.82
CA VAL A 18 -3.53 -6.15 7.25
C VAL A 18 -2.08 -6.49 7.57
N VAL A 19 -1.24 -6.61 6.55
CA VAL A 19 0.20 -6.83 6.69
C VAL A 19 0.97 -5.61 6.19
N GLY A 20 1.78 -5.01 7.06
CA GLY A 20 2.62 -3.86 6.74
C GLY A 20 4.02 -4.28 6.31
N LEU A 21 4.39 -4.01 5.05
CA LEU A 21 5.77 -4.11 4.58
C LEU A 21 6.48 -2.76 4.78
N VAL A 22 7.54 -2.75 5.59
CA VAL A 22 8.33 -1.54 5.88
C VAL A 22 9.83 -1.81 5.70
N ARG A 23 10.65 -0.75 5.77
CA ARG A 23 12.12 -0.82 5.60
C ARG A 23 12.93 -0.70 6.89
N ARG A 24 12.27 -0.50 8.04
CA ARG A 24 12.91 -0.23 9.34
C ARG A 24 12.11 -0.90 10.44
N GLU A 25 12.79 -1.60 11.34
CA GLU A 25 12.19 -2.22 12.53
C GLU A 25 11.40 -1.23 13.37
N ALA A 26 11.91 -0.02 13.56
CA ALA A 26 11.19 1.03 14.28
C ALA A 26 9.83 1.37 13.65
N ALA A 27 9.71 1.33 12.32
CA ALA A 27 8.44 1.57 11.66
C ALA A 27 7.49 0.36 11.78
N ALA A 28 8.04 -0.85 11.83
CA ALA A 28 7.26 -2.08 12.05
C ALA A 28 6.65 -2.08 13.46
N ALA A 29 7.48 -1.79 14.46
CA ALA A 29 7.05 -1.64 15.84
C ALA A 29 5.97 -0.55 16.00
N GLN A 30 6.17 0.62 15.38
CA GLN A 30 5.18 1.70 15.41
C GLN A 30 3.85 1.31 14.74
N ALA A 31 3.89 0.62 13.61
CA ALA A 31 2.67 0.19 12.91
C ALA A 31 1.84 -0.77 13.77
N LEU A 32 2.51 -1.71 14.44
CA LEU A 32 1.89 -2.65 15.37
C LEU A 32 1.34 -1.95 16.61
N GLN A 33 2.14 -1.06 17.22
CA GLN A 33 1.75 -0.30 18.42
C GLN A 33 0.51 0.57 18.19
N LEU A 34 0.37 1.16 17.00
CA LEU A 34 -0.81 1.95 16.64
C LEU A 34 -2.02 1.09 16.25
N GLY A 35 -1.87 -0.24 16.13
CA GLY A 35 -2.93 -1.11 15.63
C GLY A 35 -3.25 -0.89 14.14
N ALA A 36 -2.35 -0.26 13.38
CA ALA A 36 -2.55 -0.01 11.96
C ALA A 36 -2.43 -1.29 11.12
N VAL A 37 -1.75 -2.31 11.64
CA VAL A 37 -1.53 -3.59 10.98
C VAL A 37 -1.64 -4.74 11.98
N ASP A 38 -2.02 -5.93 11.50
CA ASP A 38 -2.02 -7.17 12.30
C ASP A 38 -0.62 -7.79 12.36
N GLN A 39 0.17 -7.56 11.31
CA GLN A 39 1.58 -7.96 11.23
C GLN A 39 2.36 -6.87 10.54
N ALA A 40 3.61 -6.65 10.96
CA ALA A 40 4.58 -5.88 10.22
C ALA A 40 5.81 -6.75 9.92
N THR A 41 6.39 -6.59 8.72
CA THR A 41 7.58 -7.32 8.31
C THR A 41 8.48 -6.44 7.45
N LEU A 42 9.77 -6.77 7.41
CA LEU A 42 10.75 -6.20 6.49
C LEU A 42 10.97 -7.13 5.28
N ASN A 43 10.40 -8.34 5.30
CA ASN A 43 10.55 -9.35 4.25
C ASN A 43 9.38 -9.25 3.24
N PRO A 44 9.65 -8.85 1.98
CA PRO A 44 8.59 -8.74 0.97
C PRO A 44 7.85 -10.06 0.72
N ALA A 45 8.54 -11.22 0.79
CA ALA A 45 7.91 -12.50 0.52
C ALA A 45 6.84 -12.86 1.56
N GLU A 46 7.06 -12.50 2.83
CA GLU A 46 6.08 -12.71 3.91
C GLU A 46 4.83 -11.83 3.74
N ALA A 47 5.00 -10.62 3.20
CA ALA A 47 3.89 -9.69 3.00
C ALA A 47 3.08 -9.97 1.73
N LEU A 48 3.72 -10.44 0.66
CA LEU A 48 3.14 -10.37 -0.69
C LEU A 48 2.57 -11.70 -1.21
N ARG A 49 3.10 -12.86 -0.78
CA ARG A 49 2.73 -14.17 -1.34
C ARG A 49 1.25 -14.55 -1.14
N GLU A 50 0.67 -14.09 -0.03
CA GLU A 50 -0.71 -14.39 0.36
C GLU A 50 -1.64 -13.18 0.19
N ALA A 51 -1.13 -12.04 -0.28
CA ALA A 51 -1.90 -10.81 -0.36
C ALA A 51 -2.87 -10.82 -1.54
N ASP A 52 -4.17 -10.67 -1.26
CA ASP A 52 -5.20 -10.49 -2.29
C ASP A 52 -5.14 -9.08 -2.93
N ILE A 53 -4.71 -8.08 -2.14
CA ILE A 53 -4.57 -6.69 -2.56
C ILE A 53 -3.24 -6.16 -2.03
N VAL A 54 -2.42 -5.61 -2.92
CA VAL A 54 -1.16 -4.93 -2.59
C VAL A 54 -1.31 -3.44 -2.86
N ILE A 55 -1.07 -2.60 -1.85
CA ILE A 55 -1.23 -1.15 -1.92
C ILE A 55 0.10 -0.46 -1.62
N PHE A 56 0.71 0.13 -2.65
CA PHE A 56 1.96 0.86 -2.50
C PHE A 56 1.74 2.28 -1.97
N SER A 57 2.22 2.54 -0.76
CA SER A 57 2.17 3.87 -0.15
C SER A 57 3.56 4.51 0.04
N THR A 58 4.54 4.12 -0.78
CA THR A 58 5.92 4.64 -0.77
C THR A 58 6.06 5.80 -1.77
N PRO A 59 7.16 6.57 -1.77
CA PRO A 59 7.40 7.58 -2.80
C PRO A 59 7.40 6.98 -4.20
N ILE A 60 6.89 7.69 -5.21
CA ILE A 60 6.67 7.19 -6.59
C ILE A 60 7.85 6.41 -7.17
N ARG A 61 9.08 6.95 -7.06
CA ARG A 61 10.30 6.27 -7.56
C ARG A 61 10.52 4.89 -6.92
N ILE A 62 10.11 4.73 -5.66
CA ILE A 62 10.19 3.48 -4.91
C ILE A 62 9.08 2.55 -5.35
N ILE A 63 7.86 3.05 -5.57
CA ILE A 63 6.75 2.26 -6.12
C ILE A 63 7.18 1.59 -7.44
N VAL A 64 7.69 2.35 -8.39
CA VAL A 64 8.14 1.84 -9.70
C VAL A 64 9.20 0.75 -9.55
N ARG A 65 10.20 0.97 -8.69
CA ARG A 65 11.21 -0.05 -8.40
C ARG A 65 10.60 -1.31 -7.78
N GLN A 66 9.72 -1.15 -6.80
CA GLN A 66 9.10 -2.26 -6.07
C GLN A 66 8.17 -3.10 -6.96
N LEU A 67 7.47 -2.48 -7.91
CA LEU A 67 6.66 -3.20 -8.90
C LEU A 67 7.52 -4.19 -9.70
N ALA A 68 8.70 -3.77 -10.15
CA ALA A 68 9.64 -4.65 -10.84
C ALA A 68 10.24 -5.71 -9.89
N GLU A 69 10.74 -5.27 -8.73
CA GLU A 69 11.44 -6.11 -7.74
C GLU A 69 10.55 -7.22 -7.17
N TYR A 70 9.25 -6.97 -7.00
CA TYR A 70 8.32 -7.88 -6.34
C TYR A 70 7.37 -8.61 -7.28
N SER A 71 7.47 -8.37 -8.59
CA SER A 71 6.59 -8.95 -9.63
C SER A 71 6.38 -10.46 -9.50
N ALA A 72 7.42 -11.21 -9.15
CA ALA A 72 7.36 -12.68 -8.97
C ALA A 72 6.82 -13.14 -7.60
N LEU A 73 6.59 -12.23 -6.66
CA LEU A 73 6.11 -12.55 -5.31
C LEU A 73 4.59 -12.38 -5.17
N PHE A 74 3.94 -11.67 -6.09
CA PHE A 74 2.51 -11.42 -6.01
C PHE A 74 1.71 -12.70 -6.21
N LYS A 75 0.67 -12.85 -5.39
CA LYS A 75 -0.31 -13.92 -5.56
C LYS A 75 -0.99 -13.81 -6.93
N PRO A 76 -1.16 -14.91 -7.68
CA PRO A 76 -1.97 -14.91 -8.91
C PRO A 76 -3.37 -14.34 -8.65
N GLY A 77 -3.84 -13.46 -9.52
CA GLY A 77 -5.13 -12.78 -9.37
C GLY A 77 -5.13 -11.58 -8.41
N ALA A 78 -4.00 -11.26 -7.76
CA ALA A 78 -3.94 -10.13 -6.83
C ALA A 78 -4.18 -8.78 -7.52
N ILE A 79 -4.86 -7.90 -6.80
CA ILE A 79 -5.00 -6.50 -7.19
C ILE A 79 -3.75 -5.73 -6.78
N ILE A 80 -3.12 -5.06 -7.73
CA ILE A 80 -1.91 -4.27 -7.50
C ILE A 80 -2.25 -2.80 -7.68
N THR A 81 -2.24 -2.03 -6.59
CA THR A 81 -2.57 -0.60 -6.63
C THR A 81 -1.57 0.23 -5.82
N ASP A 82 -1.70 1.53 -5.88
CA ASP A 82 -0.74 2.47 -5.33
C ASP A 82 -1.44 3.73 -4.78
N MET A 83 -0.71 4.62 -4.12
CA MET A 83 -1.22 5.89 -3.60
C MET A 83 -0.36 7.10 -4.01
N GLY A 84 0.50 6.93 -5.01
CA GLY A 84 1.37 7.95 -5.56
C GLY A 84 0.60 9.03 -6.31
N SER A 85 1.14 10.25 -6.31
CA SER A 85 0.44 11.40 -6.88
C SER A 85 0.48 11.48 -8.42
N THR A 86 1.48 10.86 -9.06
CA THR A 86 1.65 10.86 -10.52
C THR A 86 1.32 9.48 -11.09
N LYS A 87 0.36 9.40 -12.01
CA LYS A 87 -0.14 8.11 -12.52
C LYS A 87 0.58 7.58 -13.74
N GLN A 88 0.95 8.43 -14.70
CA GLN A 88 1.56 7.98 -15.95
C GLN A 88 2.77 7.06 -15.75
N VAL A 89 3.70 7.42 -14.86
CA VAL A 89 4.91 6.62 -14.62
C VAL A 89 4.60 5.31 -13.87
N ILE A 90 3.58 5.30 -13.02
CA ILE A 90 3.19 4.11 -12.25
C ILE A 90 2.41 3.15 -13.13
N THR A 91 1.43 3.63 -13.90
CA THR A 91 0.67 2.79 -14.83
C THR A 91 1.56 2.22 -15.93
N GLN A 92 2.54 2.99 -16.41
CA GLN A 92 3.56 2.47 -17.33
C GLN A 92 4.45 1.38 -16.69
N ALA A 93 4.78 1.49 -15.41
CA ALA A 93 5.50 0.42 -14.72
C ALA A 93 4.62 -0.82 -14.51
N MET A 94 3.33 -0.61 -14.19
CA MET A 94 2.35 -1.67 -14.01
C MET A 94 2.08 -2.47 -15.30
N SER A 95 2.17 -1.85 -16.48
CA SER A 95 1.98 -2.57 -17.75
C SER A 95 3.06 -3.62 -18.04
N GLY A 96 4.19 -3.58 -17.33
CA GLY A 96 5.24 -4.59 -17.37
C GLY A 96 5.05 -5.75 -16.39
N LEU A 97 3.98 -5.77 -15.61
CA LEU A 97 3.72 -6.84 -14.65
C LEU A 97 3.32 -8.16 -15.33
N PRO A 98 3.60 -9.33 -14.69
CA PRO A 98 3.18 -10.63 -15.19
C PRO A 98 1.67 -10.71 -15.46
N ALA A 99 1.30 -11.50 -16.47
CA ALA A 99 -0.09 -11.80 -16.76
C ALA A 99 -0.78 -12.48 -15.56
N GLY A 100 -2.08 -12.24 -15.43
CA GLY A 100 -2.90 -12.80 -14.34
C GLY A 100 -2.94 -11.93 -13.06
N LEU A 101 -2.22 -10.81 -13.03
CA LEU A 101 -2.39 -9.77 -12.01
C LEU A 101 -3.44 -8.74 -12.46
N GLN A 102 -3.99 -7.99 -11.50
CA GLN A 102 -5.00 -6.95 -11.74
C GLN A 102 -4.45 -5.57 -11.32
N PRO A 103 -3.55 -4.96 -12.12
CA PRO A 103 -3.01 -3.65 -11.79
C PRO A 103 -4.04 -2.54 -12.00
N VAL A 104 -4.14 -1.63 -11.02
CA VAL A 104 -4.98 -0.42 -11.12
C VAL A 104 -4.23 0.72 -10.43
N GLY A 105 -3.79 1.73 -11.16
CA GLY A 105 -3.17 2.91 -10.54
C GLY A 105 -4.19 3.70 -9.72
N SER A 106 -3.79 4.27 -8.58
CA SER A 106 -4.74 5.05 -7.77
C SER A 106 -4.15 6.22 -7.00
N HIS A 107 -4.92 7.29 -6.80
CA HIS A 107 -4.46 8.47 -6.07
C HIS A 107 -5.57 8.99 -5.14
N PRO A 108 -5.44 8.80 -3.83
CA PRO A 108 -6.28 9.51 -2.87
C PRO A 108 -5.89 11.00 -2.83
N MET A 109 -6.81 11.89 -3.19
CA MET A 109 -6.58 13.34 -3.19
C MET A 109 -6.70 13.94 -1.78
N CYS A 110 -5.88 13.42 -0.88
CA CYS A 110 -5.73 13.85 0.51
C CYS A 110 -4.28 13.69 0.96
N GLY A 111 -3.90 14.39 2.02
CA GLY A 111 -2.59 14.28 2.63
C GLY A 111 -2.48 15.16 3.85
N LYS A 112 -1.39 14.97 4.60
CA LYS A 112 -1.00 15.83 5.70
C LYS A 112 0.37 16.42 5.41
N GLU A 113 0.60 17.61 5.94
CA GLU A 113 1.93 18.23 5.94
C GLU A 113 2.92 17.45 6.84
N VAL A 114 2.39 16.76 7.86
CA VAL A 114 3.18 15.93 8.78
C VAL A 114 3.31 14.50 8.24
N ALA A 115 4.56 14.06 8.11
CA ALA A 115 4.90 12.71 7.67
C ALA A 115 5.15 11.76 8.86
N GLY A 116 5.07 10.45 8.58
CA GLY A 116 5.43 9.40 9.53
C GLY A 116 4.22 8.66 10.11
N MET A 117 4.52 7.53 10.75
CA MET A 117 3.51 6.60 11.26
C MET A 117 2.69 7.22 12.40
N ALA A 118 3.32 8.06 13.24
CA ALA A 118 2.66 8.76 14.34
C ALA A 118 1.60 9.79 13.89
N ALA A 119 1.63 10.24 12.63
CA ALA A 119 0.63 11.16 12.08
C ALA A 119 -0.56 10.44 11.42
N ALA A 120 -0.56 9.10 11.43
CA ALA A 120 -1.62 8.28 10.86
C ALA A 120 -2.96 8.53 11.56
N GLU A 121 -4.02 8.56 10.76
CA GLU A 121 -5.39 8.72 11.25
C GLU A 121 -6.32 7.90 10.36
N ALA A 122 -7.34 7.26 10.94
CA ALA A 122 -8.28 6.43 10.19
C ALA A 122 -9.18 7.27 9.26
N GLY A 123 -9.52 8.49 9.67
CA GLY A 123 -10.40 9.39 8.92
C GLY A 123 -9.77 10.09 7.71
N LEU A 124 -8.49 9.88 7.41
CA LEU A 124 -7.72 10.69 6.43
C LEU A 124 -8.38 10.77 5.05
N TYR A 125 -9.05 9.68 4.65
CA TYR A 125 -9.64 9.54 3.31
C TYR A 125 -11.11 9.91 3.26
N THR A 126 -11.74 10.21 4.40
CA THR A 126 -13.18 10.46 4.48
C THR A 126 -13.53 11.74 3.74
N GLY A 127 -14.44 11.63 2.75
CA GLY A 127 -14.86 12.75 1.91
C GLY A 127 -13.82 13.20 0.87
N ALA A 128 -12.64 12.58 0.84
CA ALA A 128 -11.62 12.87 -0.15
C ALA A 128 -11.89 12.09 -1.46
N PRO A 129 -11.76 12.72 -2.63
CA PRO A 129 -11.80 11.99 -3.89
C PRO A 129 -10.68 10.95 -3.96
N TRP A 130 -10.99 9.79 -4.54
CA TRP A 130 -10.00 8.75 -4.83
C TRP A 130 -10.02 8.43 -6.31
N VAL A 131 -8.98 8.86 -7.04
CA VAL A 131 -8.89 8.66 -8.49
C VAL A 131 -8.37 7.26 -8.77
N LEU A 132 -9.01 6.55 -9.70
CA LEU A 132 -8.55 5.27 -10.24
C LEU A 132 -8.14 5.44 -11.70
N THR A 133 -7.04 4.81 -12.10
CA THR A 133 -6.53 4.75 -13.47
C THR A 133 -6.30 3.28 -13.82
N PRO A 134 -7.34 2.57 -14.30
CA PRO A 134 -7.24 1.18 -14.72
C PRO A 134 -6.38 1.01 -15.98
#